data_AF-A0A6C0K8M2-F1
#
_entry.id   AF-A0A6C0K8M2-F1
#
_cell.length_a   1.000
_cell.length_b   1.000
_cell.length_c   1.000
_cell.angle_alpha   90.00
_cell.angle_beta   90.00
_cell.angle_gamma   90.00
#
_symmetry.space_group_name_H-M   'P 1'
#
loop_
_entity.id
_entity.type
_entity.pdbx_description
1 polymer ?
#
loop_
_entity_poly.entity_id
_entity_poly.type
_entity_poly.pdbx_seq_one_letter_code
_entity_poly.pdbx_strand_id
1 'polypeptide(L)'
;MIESLEGYIKDTQREQSHEHNIDEQTIEEQREQEQRDQTVARAARAESEAITDPKMSSSSVEYARINAQFNHIATNVPILPIPAQPQHPQQFPQHPHTPRAAALNTPRPVPQAQPAQQQQQQQQQQAQQPTQQTQRHFNIADKIIDKIDDERFLVKISFHELMEYAAPITFNRDLDEEQIEKLYVSIVEDYIPFTMDAIYDTTSKIDEKSIKIINGNHRRAAICKYITEHDNNFSCDYKVYVWIYVVDDCESSNIQRSINLYTKINNHLPFKAPIVIAVNVMEFLNRLCKHKFKGKAIMANTRDTSHQPKINKNELYKLLDANKDILERFVSIYSVNKNNLIITDAILDKFIANIEAINKSIWLKGITNVYSSSLVADNKKVWEKALEIGFFLNLKNSLYSKEVWIKHLCDPSSI
;
A
#
# COMPACT_ATOMS: atom_id res chain seq x y z
N MET A 1 53.28 31.27 50.84
CA MET A 1 51.96 30.61 50.68
C MET A 1 50.81 31.64 50.61
N ILE A 2 51.05 32.87 50.10
CA ILE A 2 50.00 33.91 49.82
C ILE A 2 50.40 34.71 48.56
N GLU A 3 51.01 34.08 47.55
CA GLU A 3 51.31 34.75 46.26
C GLU A 3 50.96 33.88 45.04
N SER A 4 50.40 32.70 45.25
CA SER A 4 50.02 31.76 44.17
C SER A 4 48.50 31.65 43.96
N LEU A 5 47.71 32.55 44.54
CA LEU A 5 46.24 32.53 44.47
C LEU A 5 45.61 33.77 43.79
N GLU A 6 46.38 34.83 43.52
CA GLU A 6 45.85 36.02 42.82
C GLU A 6 45.90 35.93 41.29
N GLY A 7 46.67 34.98 40.74
CA GLY A 7 46.70 34.71 39.30
C GLY A 7 45.50 33.91 38.79
N TYR A 8 44.80 33.17 39.66
CA TYR A 8 43.76 32.24 39.22
C TYR A 8 42.33 32.84 39.23
N ILE A 9 42.14 34.05 39.77
CA ILE A 9 40.83 34.70 39.84
C ILE A 9 40.63 35.74 38.72
N LYS A 10 41.71 36.23 38.08
CA LYS A 10 41.60 37.19 36.97
C LYS A 10 41.30 36.57 35.61
N ASP A 11 41.61 35.30 35.40
CA ASP A 11 41.35 34.64 34.12
C ASP A 11 39.92 34.03 34.02
N THR A 12 39.25 33.77 35.15
CA THR A 12 37.89 33.20 35.13
C THR A 12 36.79 34.26 34.92
N GLN A 13 37.05 35.55 35.13
CA GLN A 13 36.07 36.61 34.87
C GLN A 13 36.12 37.21 33.46
N ARG A 14 37.11 36.84 32.63
CA ARG A 14 37.23 37.35 31.26
C ARG A 14 36.53 36.48 30.20
N GLU A 15 36.26 35.21 30.49
CA GLU A 15 35.57 34.31 29.55
C GLU A 15 34.03 34.36 29.67
N GLN A 16 33.46 34.80 30.79
CA GLN A 16 32.00 34.90 30.96
C GLN A 16 31.34 36.12 30.28
N SER A 17 32.11 37.01 29.66
CA SER A 17 31.58 38.19 28.94
C SER A 17 31.62 38.07 27.42
N HIS A 18 31.99 36.90 26.88
CA HIS A 18 31.92 36.61 25.44
C HIS A 18 30.90 35.53 25.04
N GLU A 19 30.32 34.79 25.99
CA GLU A 19 29.25 33.82 25.72
C GLU A 19 27.82 34.40 25.74
N HIS A 20 27.64 35.67 26.13
CA HIS A 20 26.30 36.29 26.19
C HIS A 20 25.99 37.29 25.07
N ASN A 21 26.88 37.45 24.10
CA ASN A 21 26.67 38.41 22.99
C ASN A 21 26.40 37.73 21.63
N ILE A 22 26.45 36.40 21.57
CA ILE A 22 26.22 35.62 20.34
C ILE A 22 24.74 35.24 20.18
N ASP A 23 23.98 35.17 21.29
CA ASP A 23 22.55 34.82 21.24
C ASP A 23 21.64 35.98 20.81
N GLU A 24 21.93 37.24 21.17
CA GLU A 24 21.06 38.36 20.82
C GLU A 24 21.09 38.72 19.33
N GLN A 25 22.27 38.68 18.69
CA GLN A 25 22.36 38.91 17.23
C GLN A 25 21.65 37.83 16.42
N THR A 26 21.72 36.58 16.87
CA THR A 26 21.06 35.45 16.19
C THR A 26 19.54 35.51 16.34
N ILE A 27 19.03 36.01 17.46
CA ILE A 27 17.60 36.20 17.71
C ILE A 27 17.04 37.39 16.90
N GLU A 28 17.80 38.48 16.77
CA GLU A 28 17.37 39.65 15.98
C GLU A 28 17.30 39.30 14.48
N GLU A 29 18.29 38.57 13.95
CA GLU A 29 18.29 38.08 12.56
C GLU A 29 17.13 37.11 12.28
N GLN A 30 16.79 36.24 13.24
CA GLN A 30 15.61 35.36 13.11
C GLN A 30 14.30 36.14 13.09
N ARG A 31 14.16 37.20 13.91
CA ARG A 31 12.97 38.06 13.91
C ARG A 31 12.84 38.86 12.62
N GLU A 32 13.93 39.37 12.07
CA GLU A 32 13.90 40.08 10.79
C GLU A 32 13.53 39.14 9.64
N GLN A 33 14.04 37.91 9.64
CA GLN A 33 13.67 36.91 8.64
C GLN A 33 12.19 36.54 8.74
N GLU A 34 11.65 36.35 9.94
CA GLU A 34 10.25 36.03 10.16
C GLU A 34 9.31 37.17 9.74
N GLN A 35 9.72 38.44 9.94
CA GLN A 35 8.97 39.60 9.44
C GLN A 35 8.99 39.71 7.90
N ARG A 36 10.11 39.36 7.26
CA ARG A 36 10.19 39.31 5.79
C ARG A 36 9.27 38.24 5.23
N ASP A 37 9.26 37.05 5.83
CA ASP A 37 8.42 35.93 5.40
C ASP A 37 6.93 36.24 5.60
N GLN A 38 6.55 36.91 6.70
CA GLN A 38 5.17 37.37 6.89
C GLN A 38 4.75 38.46 5.88
N THR A 39 5.68 39.33 5.48
CA THR A 39 5.42 40.37 4.48
C THR A 39 5.21 39.77 3.09
N VAL A 40 6.03 38.79 2.71
CA VAL A 40 5.89 38.03 1.46
C VAL A 40 4.57 37.24 1.44
N ALA A 41 4.19 36.61 2.55
CA ALA A 41 2.92 35.89 2.66
C ALA A 41 1.69 36.82 2.56
N ARG A 42 1.78 38.04 3.08
CA ARG A 42 0.72 39.06 2.92
C ARG A 42 0.62 39.60 1.50
N ALA A 43 1.76 39.82 0.83
CA ALA A 43 1.78 40.23 -0.58
C ALA A 43 1.18 39.15 -1.49
N ALA A 44 1.52 37.87 -1.26
CA ALA A 44 0.95 36.75 -2.02
C ALA A 44 -0.56 36.57 -1.80
N ARG A 45 -1.08 36.88 -0.60
CA ARG A 45 -2.53 36.90 -0.35
C ARG A 45 -3.23 38.08 -1.03
N ALA A 46 -2.61 39.26 -1.04
CA ALA A 46 -3.16 40.42 -1.74
C ALA A 46 -3.18 40.21 -3.27
N GLU A 47 -2.18 39.53 -3.84
CA GLU A 47 -2.18 39.15 -5.27
C GLU A 47 -3.22 38.05 -5.59
N SER A 48 -3.46 37.13 -4.65
CA SER A 48 -4.53 36.13 -4.77
C SER A 48 -5.94 36.74 -4.73
N GLU A 49 -6.13 37.89 -4.07
CA GLU A 49 -7.42 38.58 -3.98
C GLU A 49 -7.66 39.57 -5.13
N ALA A 50 -6.63 39.91 -5.90
CA ALA A 50 -6.71 40.87 -7.02
C ALA A 50 -7.03 40.23 -8.38
N ILE A 51 -7.15 38.90 -8.47
CA ILE A 51 -7.49 38.20 -9.72
C ILE A 51 -9.02 38.07 -9.83
N THR A 52 -9.58 39.09 -10.47
CA THR A 52 -10.91 39.22 -11.10
C THR A 52 -11.80 37.97 -11.17
N ASP A 53 -13.00 38.11 -10.58
CA ASP A 53 -14.19 37.26 -10.73
C ASP A 53 -14.47 36.86 -12.20
N PRO A 54 -14.49 35.56 -12.54
CA PRO A 54 -15.29 35.08 -13.65
C PRO A 54 -16.72 34.86 -13.16
N LYS A 55 -17.69 35.39 -13.92
CA LYS A 55 -19.12 35.11 -13.73
C LYS A 55 -19.36 33.61 -13.60
N MET A 56 -19.71 33.18 -12.39
CA MET A 56 -20.03 31.78 -12.07
C MET A 56 -21.31 31.35 -12.79
N SER A 57 -21.26 30.19 -13.46
CA SER A 57 -22.43 29.55 -14.05
C SER A 57 -23.35 28.99 -12.95
N SER A 58 -24.63 28.80 -13.26
CA SER A 58 -25.65 28.37 -12.30
C SER A 58 -25.36 27.03 -11.61
N SER A 59 -24.48 26.18 -12.17
CA SER A 59 -24.10 24.88 -11.60
C SER A 59 -23.05 24.98 -10.49
N SER A 60 -22.16 25.98 -10.49
CA SER A 60 -21.16 26.13 -9.42
C SER A 60 -21.74 26.74 -8.14
N VAL A 61 -22.86 27.47 -8.25
CA VAL A 61 -23.62 28.01 -7.11
C VAL A 61 -24.31 26.89 -6.34
N GLU A 62 -24.83 25.88 -7.04
CA GLU A 62 -25.44 24.70 -6.43
C GLU A 62 -24.38 23.83 -5.72
N TYR A 63 -23.19 23.71 -6.33
CA TYR A 63 -22.02 23.07 -5.71
C TYR A 63 -21.51 23.80 -4.45
N ALA A 64 -21.36 25.12 -4.49
CA ALA A 64 -20.94 25.91 -3.34
C ALA A 64 -21.95 25.81 -2.18
N ARG A 65 -23.25 25.70 -2.50
CA ARG A 65 -24.31 25.43 -1.51
C ARG A 65 -24.18 24.06 -0.86
N ILE A 66 -23.98 23.02 -1.66
CA ILE A 66 -23.83 21.64 -1.16
C ILE A 66 -22.58 21.56 -0.27
N ASN A 67 -21.43 22.07 -0.71
CA ASN A 67 -20.18 22.01 0.06
C ASN A 67 -20.22 22.82 1.38
N ALA A 68 -20.91 23.97 1.39
CA ALA A 68 -21.05 24.80 2.59
C ALA A 68 -22.00 24.21 3.65
N GLN A 69 -23.05 23.47 3.26
CA GLN A 69 -23.94 22.79 4.20
C GLN A 69 -23.24 21.65 4.96
N PHE A 70 -22.24 21.00 4.36
CA PHE A 70 -21.58 19.85 4.96
C PHE A 70 -20.46 20.18 5.96
N ASN A 71 -19.72 21.28 5.76
CA ASN A 71 -18.67 21.68 6.69
C ASN A 71 -19.21 22.18 8.04
N HIS A 72 -20.47 22.60 8.11
CA HIS A 72 -21.06 23.16 9.33
C HIS A 72 -21.55 22.10 10.34
N ILE A 73 -21.71 20.84 9.91
CA ILE A 73 -22.16 19.73 10.77
C ILE A 73 -20.97 19.01 11.44
N ALA A 74 -19.77 19.10 10.86
CA ALA A 74 -18.60 18.34 11.33
C ALA A 74 -17.81 18.99 12.47
N THR A 75 -18.05 20.27 12.83
CA THR A 75 -17.15 21.02 13.73
C THR A 75 -17.71 21.38 15.10
N ASN A 76 -18.94 21.02 15.47
CA ASN A 76 -19.50 21.36 16.79
C ASN A 76 -20.13 20.15 17.49
N VAL A 77 -19.29 19.34 18.15
CA VAL A 77 -19.74 18.47 19.26
C VAL A 77 -18.79 18.68 20.44
N PRO A 78 -19.25 19.22 21.58
CA PRO A 78 -18.41 19.39 22.76
C PRO A 78 -18.12 18.03 23.40
N ILE A 79 -16.85 17.77 23.69
CA ILE A 79 -16.36 16.56 24.36
C ILE A 79 -16.83 16.59 25.82
N LEU A 80 -17.69 15.65 26.22
CA LEU A 80 -18.02 15.37 27.62
C LEU A 80 -17.14 14.23 28.17
N PRO A 81 -16.75 14.26 29.46
CA PRO A 81 -15.80 13.32 30.04
C PRO A 81 -16.43 11.95 30.35
N ILE A 82 -15.65 10.90 30.10
CA ILE A 82 -15.99 9.48 30.26
C ILE A 82 -15.93 9.07 31.75
N PRO A 83 -16.96 8.41 32.32
CA PRO A 83 -16.84 7.73 33.61
C PRO A 83 -16.31 6.29 33.46
N ALA A 84 -15.52 5.86 34.46
CA ALA A 84 -14.81 4.59 34.52
C ALA A 84 -15.73 3.34 34.51
N GLN A 85 -15.32 2.30 33.78
CA GLN A 85 -15.95 0.97 33.81
C GLN A 85 -15.37 0.07 34.92
N PRO A 86 -16.19 -0.78 35.57
CA PRO A 86 -15.73 -1.88 36.41
C PRO A 86 -15.61 -3.22 35.65
N GLN A 87 -14.69 -4.05 36.12
CA GLN A 87 -14.34 -5.38 35.59
C GLN A 87 -15.31 -6.48 36.06
N HIS A 88 -15.59 -7.48 35.20
CA HIS A 88 -15.86 -8.86 35.63
C HIS A 88 -15.55 -9.89 34.52
N PRO A 89 -15.17 -11.15 34.87
CA PRO A 89 -14.74 -12.19 33.92
C PRO A 89 -15.84 -13.23 33.61
N GLN A 90 -15.79 -13.86 32.42
CA GLN A 90 -16.62 -15.03 32.10
C GLN A 90 -15.77 -16.26 31.72
N GLN A 91 -16.15 -17.39 32.32
CA GLN A 91 -15.60 -18.73 32.17
C GLN A 91 -16.40 -19.55 31.13
N PHE A 92 -15.71 -20.43 30.41
CA PHE A 92 -16.31 -21.46 29.53
C PHE A 92 -16.59 -22.77 30.26
N PRO A 93 -17.60 -23.57 29.86
CA PRO A 93 -17.70 -24.98 30.21
C PRO A 93 -17.32 -25.93 29.05
N GLN A 94 -16.81 -27.10 29.42
CA GLN A 94 -16.39 -28.20 28.53
C GLN A 94 -17.34 -29.42 28.56
N HIS A 95 -17.26 -30.23 27.49
CA HIS A 95 -17.49 -31.70 27.34
C HIS A 95 -18.93 -32.25 27.16
N PRO A 96 -19.14 -33.53 26.70
CA PRO A 96 -18.24 -34.58 26.15
C PRO A 96 -18.73 -35.33 24.87
N HIS A 97 -17.92 -36.32 24.44
CA HIS A 97 -18.01 -37.23 23.27
C HIS A 97 -18.88 -38.50 23.39
N THR A 98 -19.26 -39.10 22.23
CA THR A 98 -19.09 -40.51 21.73
C THR A 98 -20.36 -41.13 21.04
N PRO A 99 -20.35 -42.32 20.38
CA PRO A 99 -20.05 -42.54 18.94
C PRO A 99 -21.04 -43.53 18.20
N ARG A 100 -20.59 -44.19 17.10
CA ARG A 100 -21.13 -45.38 16.35
C ARG A 100 -21.86 -45.04 15.01
N ALA A 101 -21.80 -45.74 13.87
CA ALA A 101 -21.28 -47.05 13.44
C ALA A 101 -21.07 -47.07 11.90
N ALA A 102 -20.27 -48.01 11.38
CA ALA A 102 -20.07 -48.32 9.96
C ALA A 102 -20.83 -49.59 9.52
N ALA A 103 -21.21 -49.70 8.24
CA ALA A 103 -21.48 -50.98 7.56
C ALA A 103 -21.39 -50.84 6.01
N LEU A 104 -21.01 -51.94 5.36
CA LEU A 104 -20.51 -52.12 3.99
C LEU A 104 -21.44 -53.03 3.13
N ASN A 105 -21.29 -52.94 1.79
CA ASN A 105 -21.43 -53.97 0.72
C ASN A 105 -22.80 -54.29 0.01
N THR A 106 -22.90 -53.87 -1.29
CA THR A 106 -23.11 -54.59 -2.60
C THR A 106 -24.04 -55.85 -2.76
N PRO A 107 -24.36 -56.38 -3.98
CA PRO A 107 -24.96 -55.82 -5.23
C PRO A 107 -26.03 -56.74 -5.97
N ARG A 108 -26.78 -56.16 -6.95
CA ARG A 108 -27.50 -56.73 -8.17
C ARG A 108 -28.58 -57.85 -7.99
N PRO A 109 -29.52 -58.13 -8.96
CA PRO A 109 -29.42 -58.07 -10.45
C PRO A 109 -30.64 -57.48 -11.23
N VAL A 110 -30.48 -57.46 -12.57
CA VAL A 110 -31.40 -57.04 -13.67
C VAL A 110 -32.43 -58.16 -13.99
N PRO A 111 -33.56 -57.91 -14.71
CA PRO A 111 -33.57 -58.16 -16.16
C PRO A 111 -34.45 -57.23 -17.04
N GLN A 112 -34.16 -57.36 -18.34
CA GLN A 112 -34.67 -56.78 -19.60
C GLN A 112 -36.19 -56.61 -19.80
N ALA A 113 -36.58 -55.60 -20.61
CA ALA A 113 -37.32 -55.78 -21.88
C ALA A 113 -37.43 -54.47 -22.71
N GLN A 114 -37.19 -54.57 -24.01
CA GLN A 114 -37.52 -53.66 -25.13
C GLN A 114 -38.60 -54.37 -26.00
N PRO A 115 -39.13 -53.83 -27.12
CA PRO A 115 -39.23 -52.45 -27.63
C PRO A 115 -40.66 -52.10 -28.18
N ALA A 116 -40.95 -50.83 -28.49
CA ALA A 116 -41.84 -50.45 -29.61
C ALA A 116 -41.75 -48.95 -29.96
N GLN A 117 -41.62 -48.68 -31.26
CA GLN A 117 -41.75 -47.39 -31.95
C GLN A 117 -43.20 -46.88 -31.81
N GLN A 118 -43.58 -45.60 -31.93
CA GLN A 118 -43.54 -44.76 -33.15
C GLN A 118 -44.23 -43.41 -32.82
N GLN A 119 -43.89 -42.36 -33.57
CA GLN A 119 -44.65 -41.11 -33.81
C GLN A 119 -44.80 -40.07 -32.68
N GLN A 120 -43.94 -39.05 -32.71
CA GLN A 120 -44.38 -37.64 -32.78
C GLN A 120 -43.19 -36.74 -33.16
N GLN A 121 -42.99 -36.58 -34.47
CA GLN A 121 -42.29 -35.43 -35.05
C GLN A 121 -43.32 -34.69 -35.90
N GLN A 122 -43.75 -33.51 -35.43
CA GLN A 122 -43.97 -32.29 -36.20
C GLN A 122 -44.72 -31.28 -35.33
N GLN A 123 -43.96 -30.44 -34.62
CA GLN A 123 -44.18 -28.99 -34.43
C GLN A 123 -43.28 -28.52 -33.29
N GLN A 124 -42.04 -28.20 -33.61
CA GLN A 124 -41.23 -27.24 -32.85
C GLN A 124 -40.18 -26.64 -33.81
N GLN A 125 -40.67 -25.78 -34.70
CA GLN A 125 -39.89 -24.64 -35.17
C GLN A 125 -40.36 -23.44 -34.35
N GLN A 126 -39.60 -23.07 -33.34
CA GLN A 126 -39.03 -21.73 -33.28
C GLN A 126 -37.81 -21.80 -32.39
N ALA A 127 -36.70 -21.43 -33.01
CA ALA A 127 -35.38 -21.50 -32.47
C ALA A 127 -35.31 -20.78 -31.13
N GLN A 128 -34.78 -21.51 -30.15
CA GLN A 128 -34.04 -20.95 -29.04
C GLN A 128 -32.95 -20.05 -29.63
N GLN A 129 -33.22 -18.75 -29.72
CA GLN A 129 -32.13 -17.80 -29.65
C GLN A 129 -31.56 -17.94 -28.24
N PRO A 130 -30.27 -18.25 -28.06
CA PRO A 130 -29.63 -17.87 -26.83
C PRO A 130 -29.73 -16.34 -26.80
N THR A 131 -30.45 -15.81 -25.81
CA THR A 131 -30.28 -14.43 -25.41
C THR A 131 -28.81 -14.30 -25.05
N GLN A 132 -27.99 -13.88 -26.01
CA GLN A 132 -26.73 -13.23 -25.74
C GLN A 132 -27.10 -12.05 -24.87
N GLN A 133 -26.99 -12.21 -23.55
CA GLN A 133 -26.75 -11.07 -22.68
C GLN A 133 -25.49 -10.43 -23.23
N THR A 134 -25.68 -9.42 -24.07
CA THR A 134 -24.62 -8.52 -24.48
C THR A 134 -24.06 -8.03 -23.16
N GLN A 135 -22.86 -8.49 -22.78
CA GLN A 135 -22.13 -7.89 -21.66
C GLN A 135 -22.06 -6.41 -22.01
N ARG A 136 -22.86 -5.60 -21.30
CA ARG A 136 -22.83 -4.16 -21.47
C ARG A 136 -21.44 -3.74 -21.03
N HIS A 137 -20.57 -3.48 -21.98
CA HIS A 137 -19.25 -2.98 -21.68
C HIS A 137 -19.43 -1.62 -21.01
N PHE A 138 -19.04 -1.51 -19.75
CA PHE A 138 -19.08 -0.23 -19.04
C PHE A 138 -18.22 0.77 -19.80
N ASN A 139 -18.82 1.87 -20.21
CA ASN A 139 -18.13 2.98 -20.84
C ASN A 139 -18.20 4.18 -19.91
N ILE A 140 -17.07 4.48 -19.25
CA ILE A 140 -16.99 5.57 -18.30
C ILE A 140 -17.24 6.94 -18.96
N ALA A 141 -16.94 7.07 -20.26
CA ALA A 141 -17.13 8.31 -21.01
C ALA A 141 -18.60 8.77 -21.00
N ASP A 142 -19.54 7.83 -21.04
CA ASP A 142 -20.98 8.11 -21.02
C ASP A 142 -21.47 8.60 -19.64
N LYS A 143 -20.61 8.54 -18.63
CA LYS A 143 -20.91 8.91 -17.24
C LYS A 143 -20.29 10.24 -16.84
N ILE A 144 -19.43 10.82 -17.68
CA ILE A 144 -18.76 12.09 -17.41
C ILE A 144 -19.78 13.22 -17.44
N ILE A 145 -19.85 13.95 -16.33
CA ILE A 145 -20.72 15.14 -16.21
C ILE A 145 -19.91 16.44 -16.16
N ASP A 146 -18.63 16.35 -15.78
CA ASP A 146 -17.70 17.48 -15.80
C ASP A 146 -16.27 16.96 -16.02
N LYS A 147 -15.44 17.73 -16.71
CA LYS A 147 -14.08 17.34 -17.09
C LYS A 147 -13.11 18.47 -16.77
N ILE A 148 -12.17 18.19 -15.87
CA ILE A 148 -11.07 19.11 -15.57
C ILE A 148 -10.00 18.97 -16.66
N ASP A 149 -9.58 17.73 -16.91
CA ASP A 149 -8.58 17.37 -17.91
C ASP A 149 -8.77 15.91 -18.36
N ASP A 150 -7.89 15.41 -19.23
CA ASP A 150 -7.96 14.03 -19.74
C ASP A 150 -7.71 12.96 -18.66
N GLU A 151 -7.08 13.33 -17.55
CA GLU A 151 -6.76 12.44 -16.44
C GLU A 151 -7.71 12.61 -15.25
N ARG A 152 -8.57 13.63 -15.25
CA ARG A 152 -9.43 14.01 -14.12
C ARG A 152 -10.80 14.49 -14.55
N PHE A 153 -11.82 13.78 -14.12
CA PHE A 153 -13.19 14.09 -14.47
C PHE A 153 -14.17 13.64 -13.39
N LEU A 154 -15.32 14.28 -13.34
CA LEU A 154 -16.41 13.95 -12.45
C LEU A 154 -17.41 13.07 -13.20
N VAL A 155 -17.74 11.91 -12.64
CA VAL A 155 -18.79 11.05 -13.17
C VAL A 155 -20.00 10.99 -12.27
N LYS A 156 -21.16 10.73 -12.88
CA LYS A 156 -22.40 10.42 -12.17
C LYS A 156 -22.82 8.99 -12.50
N ILE A 157 -22.77 8.11 -11.51
CA ILE A 157 -23.08 6.69 -11.67
C ILE A 157 -24.15 6.25 -10.65
N SER A 158 -24.95 5.25 -11.01
CA SER A 158 -25.92 4.68 -10.08
C SER A 158 -25.24 3.87 -8.98
N PHE A 159 -25.98 3.60 -7.90
CA PHE A 159 -25.55 2.68 -6.86
C PHE A 159 -25.22 1.29 -7.41
N HIS A 160 -25.99 0.79 -8.39
CA HIS A 160 -25.69 -0.48 -9.05
C HIS A 160 -24.42 -0.43 -9.88
N GLU A 161 -24.22 0.60 -10.70
CA GLU A 161 -23.02 0.77 -11.50
C GLU A 161 -21.77 0.86 -10.61
N LEU A 162 -21.89 1.53 -9.45
CA LEU A 162 -20.85 1.54 -8.43
C LEU A 162 -20.56 0.12 -7.90
N MET A 163 -21.59 -0.67 -7.58
CA MET A 163 -21.38 -2.05 -7.11
C MET A 163 -20.83 -2.98 -8.19
N GLU A 164 -21.21 -2.78 -9.45
CA GLU A 164 -20.80 -3.61 -10.58
C GLU A 164 -19.35 -3.31 -10.97
N TYR A 165 -19.01 -2.03 -11.16
CA TYR A 165 -17.75 -1.62 -11.78
C TYR A 165 -16.71 -1.10 -10.80
N ALA A 166 -17.06 -0.87 -9.53
CA ALA A 166 -16.14 -0.35 -8.53
C ALA A 166 -15.77 -1.35 -7.41
N ALA A 167 -14.47 -1.44 -7.14
CA ALA A 167 -13.89 -2.15 -6.01
C ALA A 167 -13.26 -1.14 -5.03
N PRO A 168 -13.31 -1.40 -3.71
CA PRO A 168 -12.57 -0.59 -2.76
C PRO A 168 -11.07 -0.89 -2.85
N ILE A 169 -10.23 0.15 -2.83
CA ILE A 169 -8.86 0.03 -2.38
C ILE A 169 -8.85 0.39 -0.91
N THR A 170 -8.74 -0.63 -0.06
CA THR A 170 -8.55 -0.44 1.37
C THR A 170 -7.07 -0.45 1.66
N PHE A 171 -6.45 0.73 1.78
CA PHE A 171 -5.10 0.87 2.33
C PHE A 171 -5.10 0.64 3.85
N ASN A 172 -5.54 -0.55 4.30
CA ASN A 172 -5.69 -0.95 5.70
C ASN A 172 -6.44 0.08 6.59
N ARG A 173 -7.47 0.73 6.03
CA ARG A 173 -8.46 1.44 6.85
C ARG A 173 -9.62 0.49 7.14
N ASP A 174 -9.80 0.16 8.41
CA ASP A 174 -11.01 -0.52 8.85
C ASP A 174 -12.21 0.36 8.56
N LEU A 175 -13.29 -0.30 8.14
CA LEU A 175 -14.57 0.35 8.04
C LEU A 175 -15.19 0.37 9.44
N ASP A 176 -15.60 1.56 9.84
CA ASP A 176 -16.26 1.77 11.11
C ASP A 176 -17.75 1.49 10.92
N GLU A 177 -18.25 0.45 11.57
CA GLU A 177 -19.64 0.02 11.49
C GLU A 177 -20.60 1.11 11.95
N GLU A 178 -20.25 1.90 12.97
CA GLU A 178 -21.09 2.99 13.46
C GLU A 178 -21.21 4.09 12.39
N GLN A 179 -20.12 4.40 11.70
CA GLN A 179 -20.13 5.35 10.60
C GLN A 179 -20.89 4.81 9.38
N ILE A 180 -20.78 3.52 9.08
CA ILE A 180 -21.58 2.87 8.04
C ILE A 180 -23.06 3.00 8.37
N GLU A 181 -23.45 2.77 9.63
CA GLU A 181 -24.85 2.86 10.07
C GLU A 181 -25.39 4.28 9.91
N LYS A 182 -24.64 5.28 10.36
CA LYS A 182 -25.01 6.70 10.18
C LYS A 182 -25.22 7.07 8.72
N LEU A 183 -24.31 6.62 7.84
CA LEU A 183 -24.43 6.86 6.40
C LEU A 183 -25.61 6.09 5.80
N TYR A 184 -25.84 4.86 6.23
CA TYR A 184 -26.98 4.05 5.79
C TYR A 184 -28.32 4.72 6.15
N VAL A 185 -28.49 5.15 7.41
CA VAL A 185 -29.67 5.91 7.86
C VAL A 185 -29.86 7.16 7.02
N SER A 186 -28.78 7.89 6.68
CA SER A 186 -28.88 9.07 5.80
C SER A 186 -29.36 8.75 4.39
N ILE A 187 -29.13 7.55 3.87
CA ILE A 187 -29.68 7.13 2.55
C ILE A 187 -31.18 6.88 2.66
N VAL A 188 -31.63 6.29 3.78
CA VAL A 188 -33.02 5.88 4.00
C VAL A 188 -33.92 7.08 4.30
N GLU A 189 -33.47 8.02 5.15
CA GLU A 189 -34.30 9.10 5.67
C GLU A 189 -34.36 10.33 4.75
N ASP A 190 -33.21 10.80 4.27
CA ASP A 190 -33.12 11.99 3.41
C ASP A 190 -31.87 11.90 2.53
N TYR A 191 -32.02 11.27 1.37
CA TYR A 191 -30.89 10.97 0.50
C TYR A 191 -30.18 12.25 0.02
N ILE A 192 -28.99 12.49 0.57
CA ILE A 192 -28.08 13.50 0.03
C ILE A 192 -27.02 12.82 -0.86
N PRO A 193 -26.87 13.24 -2.13
CA PRO A 193 -25.91 12.63 -3.03
C PRO A 193 -24.49 12.63 -2.47
N PHE A 194 -23.88 11.45 -2.43
CA PHE A 194 -22.52 11.30 -1.98
C PHE A 194 -21.52 11.76 -3.04
N THR A 195 -20.42 12.33 -2.58
CA THR A 195 -19.19 12.47 -3.36
C THR A 195 -18.23 11.34 -3.00
N MET A 196 -17.42 10.88 -3.94
CA MET A 196 -16.37 9.87 -3.73
C MET A 196 -15.17 10.19 -4.59
N ASP A 197 -14.02 9.60 -4.28
CA ASP A 197 -12.84 9.67 -5.14
C ASP A 197 -12.42 8.24 -5.51
N ALA A 198 -12.15 8.03 -6.79
CA ALA A 198 -11.72 6.75 -7.32
C ALA A 198 -10.69 6.90 -8.43
N ILE A 199 -9.88 5.86 -8.61
CA ILE A 199 -9.00 5.71 -9.76
C ILE A 199 -9.76 4.96 -10.85
N TYR A 200 -9.63 5.40 -12.10
CA TYR A 200 -10.00 4.61 -13.27
C TYR A 200 -8.74 4.03 -13.89
N ASP A 201 -8.66 2.71 -13.86
CA ASP A 201 -7.54 1.94 -14.38
C ASP A 201 -7.93 1.36 -15.76
N THR A 202 -7.37 1.94 -16.82
CA THR A 202 -7.75 1.57 -18.20
C THR A 202 -7.16 0.23 -18.62
N THR A 203 -6.15 -0.27 -17.89
CA THR A 203 -5.48 -1.54 -18.15
C THR A 203 -6.07 -2.70 -17.35
N SER A 204 -7.03 -2.42 -16.45
CA SER A 204 -7.79 -3.46 -15.74
C SER A 204 -8.42 -4.44 -16.72
N LYS A 205 -8.28 -5.73 -16.42
CA LYS A 205 -8.88 -6.79 -17.23
C LYS A 205 -10.41 -6.76 -17.11
N ILE A 206 -11.10 -7.39 -18.06
CA ILE A 206 -12.57 -7.42 -18.12
C ILE A 206 -13.19 -8.05 -16.86
N ASP A 207 -12.50 -8.99 -16.23
CA ASP A 207 -12.89 -9.65 -14.97
C ASP A 207 -12.53 -8.84 -13.72
N GLU A 208 -11.73 -7.78 -13.87
CA GLU A 208 -11.33 -6.88 -12.79
C GLU A 208 -12.16 -5.58 -12.84
N LYS A 209 -12.58 -5.10 -11.67
CA LYS A 209 -13.32 -3.83 -11.57
C LYS A 209 -12.38 -2.65 -11.88
N SER A 210 -12.68 -1.92 -12.95
CA SER A 210 -11.84 -0.83 -13.47
C SER A 210 -11.92 0.47 -12.66
N ILE A 211 -12.95 0.64 -11.82
CA ILE A 211 -13.03 1.76 -10.87
C ILE A 211 -12.54 1.29 -9.50
N LYS A 212 -11.57 2.01 -8.94
CA LYS A 212 -10.91 1.67 -7.70
C LYS A 212 -11.11 2.78 -6.67
N ILE A 213 -11.98 2.57 -5.71
CA ILE A 213 -12.39 3.60 -4.74
C ILE A 213 -11.26 3.84 -3.74
N ILE A 214 -10.75 5.07 -3.73
CA ILE A 214 -9.67 5.51 -2.84
C ILE A 214 -10.20 6.41 -1.71
N ASN A 215 -11.38 7.00 -1.86
CA ASN A 215 -12.09 7.74 -0.81
C ASN A 215 -13.60 7.45 -0.86
N GLY A 216 -14.21 7.33 0.32
CA GLY A 216 -15.64 7.01 0.44
C GLY A 216 -15.94 5.51 0.59
N ASN A 217 -15.00 4.69 1.09
CA ASN A 217 -15.24 3.26 1.32
C ASN A 217 -16.39 2.98 2.30
N HIS A 218 -16.58 3.81 3.35
CA HIS A 218 -17.76 3.71 4.23
C HIS A 218 -19.06 4.04 3.50
N ARG A 219 -19.06 5.01 2.58
CA ARG A 219 -20.22 5.34 1.73
C ARG A 219 -20.57 4.17 0.83
N ARG A 220 -19.56 3.54 0.20
CA ARG A 220 -19.75 2.30 -0.57
C ARG A 220 -20.39 1.19 0.26
N ALA A 221 -19.91 0.99 1.49
CA ALA A 221 -20.44 -0.04 2.39
C ALA A 221 -21.89 0.26 2.82
N ALA A 222 -22.21 1.52 3.13
CA ALA A 222 -23.58 1.95 3.40
C ALA A 222 -24.52 1.77 2.19
N ILE A 223 -24.03 2.07 0.98
CA ILE A 223 -24.76 1.80 -0.27
C ILE A 223 -25.01 0.30 -0.45
N CYS A 224 -24.00 -0.53 -0.19
CA CYS A 224 -24.12 -2.00 -0.27
C CYS A 224 -25.18 -2.52 0.72
N LYS A 225 -25.16 -2.01 1.96
CA LYS A 225 -26.18 -2.31 2.97
C LYS A 225 -27.57 -1.89 2.49
N TYR A 226 -27.71 -0.66 1.98
CA TYR A 226 -28.97 -0.16 1.44
C TYR A 226 -29.54 -1.02 0.32
N ILE A 227 -28.72 -1.39 -0.68
CA ILE A 227 -29.17 -2.25 -1.78
C ILE A 227 -29.67 -3.60 -1.25
N THR A 228 -28.93 -4.17 -0.30
CA THR A 228 -29.23 -5.50 0.28
C THR A 228 -30.52 -5.49 1.08
N GLU A 229 -30.83 -4.40 1.77
CA GLU A 229 -31.99 -4.33 2.67
C GLU A 229 -33.26 -3.75 2.01
N HIS A 230 -33.12 -2.85 1.03
CA HIS A 230 -34.25 -2.09 0.49
C HIS A 230 -34.50 -2.23 -1.01
N ASP A 231 -33.48 -2.58 -1.82
CA ASP A 231 -33.61 -2.59 -3.27
C ASP A 231 -33.87 -3.99 -3.84
N ASN A 232 -34.91 -4.65 -3.30
CA ASN A 232 -35.30 -6.01 -3.69
C ASN A 232 -35.69 -6.14 -5.18
N ASN A 233 -36.03 -5.02 -5.82
CA ASN A 233 -36.52 -4.96 -7.20
C ASN A 233 -35.51 -4.36 -8.19
N PHE A 234 -34.27 -4.06 -7.76
CA PHE A 234 -33.21 -3.55 -8.63
C PHE A 234 -33.59 -2.27 -9.40
N SER A 235 -34.38 -1.40 -8.78
CA SER A 235 -34.91 -0.19 -9.42
C SER A 235 -34.17 1.09 -9.02
N CYS A 236 -33.18 1.02 -8.12
CA CYS A 236 -32.66 2.19 -7.42
C CYS A 236 -32.05 3.26 -8.34
N ASP A 237 -32.72 4.42 -8.38
CA ASP A 237 -32.30 5.59 -9.15
C ASP A 237 -31.24 6.46 -8.46
N TYR A 238 -30.86 6.14 -7.22
CA TYR A 238 -29.87 6.94 -6.48
C TYR A 238 -28.51 6.95 -7.18
N LYS A 239 -27.90 8.14 -7.24
CA LYS A 239 -26.70 8.43 -8.02
C LYS A 239 -25.60 9.02 -7.14
N VAL A 240 -24.42 8.42 -7.20
CA VAL A 240 -23.21 8.97 -6.58
C VAL A 240 -22.42 9.80 -7.58
N TYR A 241 -21.81 10.86 -7.09
CA TYR A 241 -20.84 11.66 -7.83
C TYR A 241 -19.43 11.19 -7.48
N VAL A 242 -18.61 10.84 -8.48
CA VAL A 242 -17.28 10.29 -8.24
C VAL A 242 -16.24 11.09 -9.01
N TRP A 243 -15.28 11.67 -8.30
CA TRP A 243 -14.06 12.20 -8.89
C TRP A 243 -13.19 11.04 -9.34
N ILE A 244 -12.93 10.98 -10.63
CA ILE A 244 -12.14 9.95 -11.27
C ILE A 244 -10.76 10.50 -11.60
N TYR A 245 -9.74 9.72 -11.28
CA TYR A 245 -8.35 9.96 -11.63
C TYR A 245 -7.84 8.81 -12.49
N VAL A 246 -7.35 9.09 -13.69
CA VAL A 246 -6.82 8.04 -14.58
C VAL A 246 -5.42 7.63 -14.13
N VAL A 247 -5.28 6.38 -13.71
CA VAL A 247 -4.00 5.76 -13.36
C VAL A 247 -4.04 4.31 -13.79
N ASP A 248 -3.26 3.97 -14.83
CA ASP A 248 -3.14 2.59 -15.31
C ASP A 248 -2.29 1.76 -14.35
N ASP A 249 -2.57 0.46 -14.25
CA ASP A 249 -1.84 -0.49 -13.39
C ASP A 249 -1.70 0.04 -11.93
N CYS A 250 -2.78 0.61 -11.41
CA CYS A 250 -2.77 1.44 -10.20
C CYS A 250 -2.46 0.67 -8.91
N GLU A 251 -2.62 -0.66 -8.93
CA GLU A 251 -2.30 -1.56 -7.82
C GLU A 251 -0.94 -2.26 -8.02
N SER A 252 -0.23 -1.98 -9.12
CA SER A 252 1.05 -2.61 -9.45
C SER A 252 2.13 -1.61 -9.87
N SER A 253 2.37 -1.43 -11.17
CA SER A 253 3.49 -0.62 -11.70
C SER A 253 3.39 0.86 -11.30
N ASN A 254 2.18 1.37 -11.12
CA ASN A 254 1.92 2.75 -10.73
C ASN A 254 1.38 2.92 -9.29
N ILE A 255 1.59 1.93 -8.42
CA ILE A 255 1.10 1.97 -7.03
C ILE A 255 1.55 3.23 -6.26
N GLN A 256 2.73 3.78 -6.57
CA GLN A 256 3.20 5.02 -5.96
C GLN A 256 2.31 6.23 -6.30
N ARG A 257 1.84 6.33 -7.55
CA ARG A 257 0.93 7.39 -7.99
C ARG A 257 -0.39 7.28 -7.24
N SER A 258 -0.91 6.06 -7.08
CA SER A 258 -2.13 5.76 -6.33
C SER A 258 -2.02 6.14 -4.85
N ILE A 259 -0.91 5.80 -4.19
CA ILE A 259 -0.64 6.16 -2.78
C ILE A 259 -0.52 7.68 -2.62
N ASN A 260 0.21 8.34 -3.52
CA ASN A 260 0.36 9.80 -3.49
C ASN A 260 -0.99 10.50 -3.65
N LEU A 261 -1.83 10.01 -4.57
CA LEU A 261 -3.17 10.51 -4.80
C LEU A 261 -4.06 10.32 -3.57
N TYR A 262 -4.08 9.10 -3.02
CA TYR A 262 -4.78 8.79 -1.79
C TYR A 262 -4.39 9.73 -0.65
N THR A 263 -3.08 9.94 -0.46
CA THR A 263 -2.55 10.78 0.61
C THR A 263 -2.98 12.24 0.45
N LYS A 264 -2.95 12.77 -0.79
CA LYS A 264 -3.39 14.13 -1.10
C LYS A 264 -4.88 14.33 -0.82
N ILE A 265 -5.72 13.41 -1.29
CA ILE A 265 -7.18 13.47 -1.12
C ILE A 265 -7.58 13.37 0.35
N ASN A 266 -6.84 12.60 1.13
CA ASN A 266 -7.10 12.42 2.55
C ASN A 266 -6.37 13.46 3.44
N ASN A 267 -6.03 14.65 2.92
CA ASN A 267 -5.39 15.74 3.66
C ASN A 267 -4.10 15.34 4.42
N HIS A 268 -3.32 14.42 3.86
CA HIS A 268 -2.15 13.85 4.55
C HIS A 268 -2.45 13.24 5.92
N LEU A 269 -3.72 12.88 6.21
CA LEU A 269 -4.10 12.24 7.46
C LEU A 269 -3.25 10.96 7.63
N PRO A 270 -2.46 10.87 8.71
CA PRO A 270 -1.65 9.69 8.96
C PRO A 270 -2.57 8.48 9.14
N PHE A 271 -2.14 7.35 8.58
CA PHE A 271 -2.85 6.09 8.78
C PHE A 271 -2.87 5.72 10.27
N LYS A 272 -4.01 5.22 10.76
CA LYS A 272 -4.20 4.84 12.18
C LYS A 272 -3.33 3.65 12.60
N ALA A 273 -2.84 2.88 11.64
CA ALA A 273 -1.83 1.84 11.79
C ALA A 273 -0.84 1.93 10.61
N PRO A 274 0.43 1.52 10.78
CA PRO A 274 1.38 1.48 9.67
C PRO A 274 0.80 0.68 8.51
N ILE A 275 0.74 1.29 7.32
CA ILE A 275 0.46 0.53 6.11
C ILE A 275 1.69 -0.33 5.82
N VAL A 276 1.55 -1.62 6.10
CA VAL A 276 2.39 -2.63 5.48
C VAL A 276 1.91 -2.76 4.04
N ILE A 277 2.40 -1.89 3.16
CA ILE A 277 2.38 -2.20 1.73
C ILE A 277 3.24 -3.45 1.64
N ALA A 278 2.66 -4.57 1.21
CA ALA A 278 3.41 -5.80 1.00
C ALA A 278 4.66 -5.44 0.19
N VAL A 279 5.85 -5.63 0.79
CA VAL A 279 7.09 -5.21 0.15
C VAL A 279 7.16 -5.84 -1.22
N ASN A 280 7.27 -5.00 -2.25
CA ASN A 280 7.44 -5.47 -3.61
C ASN A 280 8.85 -6.04 -3.78
N VAL A 281 9.00 -7.32 -3.47
CA VAL A 281 10.26 -8.08 -3.58
C VAL A 281 10.88 -7.96 -4.98
N MET A 282 10.05 -7.82 -6.02
CA MET A 282 10.54 -7.67 -7.38
C MET A 282 11.35 -6.38 -7.56
N GLU A 283 11.07 -5.33 -6.82
CA GLU A 283 11.81 -4.08 -6.91
C GLU A 283 13.25 -4.23 -6.41
N PHE A 284 13.41 -4.87 -5.24
CA PHE A 284 14.71 -5.26 -4.69
C PHE A 284 15.47 -6.20 -5.63
N LEU A 285 14.79 -7.22 -6.15
CA LEU A 285 15.39 -8.17 -7.09
C LEU A 285 15.86 -7.50 -8.37
N ASN A 286 15.03 -6.64 -8.96
CA ASN A 286 15.36 -5.94 -10.19
C ASN A 286 16.52 -4.95 -9.98
N ARG A 287 16.53 -4.24 -8.85
CA ARG A 287 17.67 -3.39 -8.47
C ARG A 287 18.95 -4.20 -8.34
N LEU A 288 18.92 -5.35 -7.66
CA LEU A 288 20.08 -6.23 -7.49
C LEU A 288 20.55 -6.85 -8.80
N CYS A 289 19.64 -7.21 -9.70
CA CYS A 289 19.99 -7.73 -11.03
C CYS A 289 20.64 -6.67 -11.93
N LYS A 290 20.32 -5.39 -11.73
CA LYS A 290 20.96 -4.26 -12.44
C LYS A 290 22.35 -3.94 -11.89
N HIS A 291 22.63 -4.32 -10.64
CA HIS A 291 23.91 -4.09 -10.00
C HIS A 291 25.03 -4.94 -10.64
N LYS A 292 26.19 -4.31 -10.87
CA LYS A 292 27.31 -4.91 -11.62
C LYS A 292 28.29 -5.60 -10.68
N PHE A 293 28.08 -6.89 -10.42
CA PHE A 293 29.14 -7.77 -9.93
C PHE A 293 30.15 -8.08 -11.05
N LYS A 294 31.38 -8.51 -10.70
CA LYS A 294 32.38 -8.89 -11.72
C LYS A 294 31.91 -10.17 -12.44
N GLY A 295 31.80 -10.12 -13.76
CA GLY A 295 31.20 -11.22 -14.52
C GLY A 295 29.70 -11.43 -14.23
N LYS A 296 29.06 -12.33 -14.98
CA LYS A 296 27.61 -12.63 -14.85
C LYS A 296 27.34 -13.46 -13.59
N ALA A 297 27.43 -12.85 -12.40
CA ALA A 297 27.23 -13.51 -11.11
C ALA A 297 25.76 -13.91 -10.87
N ILE A 298 24.83 -13.02 -11.22
CA ILE A 298 23.39 -13.30 -11.24
C ILE A 298 23.02 -13.74 -12.65
N MET A 299 22.52 -14.97 -12.77
CA MET A 299 22.16 -15.59 -14.03
C MET A 299 20.67 -15.40 -14.34
N ALA A 300 20.35 -15.29 -15.63
CA ALA A 300 18.98 -15.27 -16.11
C ALA A 300 18.25 -16.58 -15.77
N ASN A 301 16.91 -16.56 -15.79
CA ASN A 301 16.03 -17.68 -15.42
C ASN A 301 16.03 -18.82 -16.45
N THR A 302 17.18 -19.41 -16.73
CA THR A 302 17.26 -20.60 -17.59
C THR A 302 17.02 -21.89 -16.80
N ARG A 303 17.20 -21.88 -15.47
CA ARG A 303 17.03 -23.02 -14.55
C ARG A 303 16.63 -22.54 -13.14
N ASP A 304 16.13 -23.43 -12.28
CA ASP A 304 15.71 -23.08 -10.91
C ASP A 304 16.86 -22.78 -9.94
N THR A 305 18.04 -23.38 -10.15
CA THR A 305 19.21 -23.19 -9.29
C THR A 305 20.49 -23.09 -10.12
N SER A 306 21.50 -22.40 -9.57
CA SER A 306 22.82 -22.30 -10.18
C SER A 306 23.91 -23.02 -9.36
N HIS A 307 25.02 -23.31 -10.03
CA HIS A 307 26.23 -23.77 -9.35
C HIS A 307 26.93 -22.57 -8.71
N GLN A 308 27.31 -22.74 -7.44
CA GLN A 308 28.13 -21.76 -6.74
C GLN A 308 29.43 -21.45 -7.52
N PRO A 309 29.93 -20.21 -7.49
CA PRO A 309 29.43 -19.08 -6.68
C PRO A 309 28.29 -18.28 -7.34
N LYS A 310 27.89 -18.59 -8.58
CA LYS A 310 26.79 -17.87 -9.27
C LYS A 310 25.43 -18.20 -8.65
N ILE A 311 24.44 -17.35 -8.86
CA ILE A 311 23.05 -17.54 -8.40
C ILE A 311 22.06 -17.26 -9.53
N ASN A 312 20.95 -17.99 -9.61
CA ASN A 312 19.88 -17.67 -10.58
C ASN A 312 18.93 -16.60 -10.03
N LYS A 313 18.34 -15.80 -10.92
CA LYS A 313 17.34 -14.80 -10.53
C LYS A 313 16.13 -15.41 -9.80
N ASN A 314 15.66 -16.61 -10.20
CA ASN A 314 14.56 -17.31 -9.50
C ASN A 314 14.95 -17.76 -8.08
N GLU A 315 16.19 -18.23 -7.91
CA GLU A 315 16.74 -18.64 -6.62
C GLU A 315 16.85 -17.44 -5.66
N LEU A 316 17.26 -16.29 -6.19
CA LEU A 316 17.33 -15.03 -5.46
C LEU A 316 15.94 -14.47 -5.15
N TYR A 317 14.99 -14.56 -6.08
CA TYR A 317 13.58 -14.21 -5.82
C TYR A 317 13.04 -15.01 -4.63
N LYS A 318 13.16 -16.35 -4.67
CA LYS A 318 12.69 -17.23 -3.59
C LYS A 318 13.36 -16.91 -2.26
N LEU A 319 14.65 -16.59 -2.27
CA LEU A 319 15.38 -16.16 -1.08
C LEU A 319 14.80 -14.86 -0.49
N LEU A 320 14.61 -13.82 -1.32
CA LEU A 320 14.07 -12.54 -0.88
C LEU A 320 12.61 -12.67 -0.44
N ASP A 321 11.81 -13.46 -1.15
CA ASP A 321 10.40 -13.72 -0.87
C ASP A 321 10.20 -14.45 0.46
N ALA A 322 11.06 -15.44 0.76
CA ALA A 322 11.06 -16.15 2.04
C ALA A 322 11.56 -15.31 3.22
N ASN A 323 12.20 -14.16 2.96
CA ASN A 323 12.76 -13.24 3.97
C ASN A 323 12.12 -11.85 3.86
N LYS A 324 10.83 -11.80 3.49
CA LYS A 324 10.06 -10.55 3.35
C LYS A 324 10.05 -9.70 4.61
N ASP A 325 9.96 -10.34 5.78
CA ASP A 325 10.02 -9.70 7.09
C ASP A 325 11.32 -8.89 7.29
N ILE A 326 12.46 -9.42 6.82
CA ILE A 326 13.74 -8.72 6.87
C ILE A 326 13.74 -7.53 5.92
N LEU A 327 13.15 -7.66 4.73
CA LEU A 327 13.03 -6.56 3.78
C LEU A 327 12.08 -5.46 4.30
N GLU A 328 10.99 -5.84 4.95
CA GLU A 328 10.07 -4.90 5.62
C GLU A 328 10.79 -4.14 6.73
N ARG A 329 11.55 -4.85 7.59
CA ARG A 329 12.39 -4.21 8.62
C ARG A 329 13.42 -3.27 7.99
N PHE A 330 14.06 -3.69 6.90
CA PHE A 330 15.02 -2.88 6.18
C PHE A 330 14.40 -1.57 5.67
N VAL A 331 13.26 -1.65 4.97
CA VAL A 331 12.51 -0.47 4.51
C VAL A 331 12.11 0.41 5.69
N SER A 332 11.66 -0.19 6.79
CA SER A 332 11.29 0.54 8.01
C SER A 332 12.45 1.34 8.59
N ILE A 333 13.68 0.85 8.58
CA ILE A 333 14.86 1.61 9.04
C ILE A 333 15.04 2.89 8.22
N TYR A 334 14.97 2.79 6.89
CA TYR A 334 15.32 3.87 5.97
C TYR A 334 14.14 4.72 5.47
N SER A 335 12.90 4.33 5.76
CA SER A 335 11.73 5.13 5.42
C SER A 335 11.62 6.38 6.31
N VAL A 336 11.36 7.52 5.68
CA VAL A 336 11.06 8.79 6.35
C VAL A 336 9.67 8.73 6.99
N ASN A 337 8.72 8.07 6.32
CA ASN A 337 7.37 7.90 6.84
C ASN A 337 7.23 6.49 7.43
N LYS A 338 7.29 6.37 8.76
CA LYS A 338 7.12 5.09 9.45
C LYS A 338 5.71 4.51 9.33
N ASN A 339 4.74 5.34 8.91
CA ASN A 339 3.37 4.91 8.67
C ASN A 339 3.17 4.36 7.25
N ASN A 340 4.11 4.61 6.33
CA ASN A 340 4.08 4.12 4.94
C ASN A 340 5.47 3.61 4.53
N LEU A 341 5.65 2.29 4.50
CA LEU A 341 6.89 1.65 4.06
C LEU A 341 7.01 1.68 2.54
N ILE A 342 7.25 2.87 1.99
CA ILE A 342 7.41 3.09 0.56
C ILE A 342 8.83 2.72 0.15
N ILE A 343 8.96 1.84 -0.84
CA ILE A 343 10.24 1.56 -1.48
C ILE A 343 10.57 2.75 -2.39
N THR A 344 11.65 3.46 -2.06
CA THR A 344 12.18 4.57 -2.87
C THR A 344 13.52 4.18 -3.47
N ASP A 345 13.96 4.90 -4.51
CA ASP A 345 15.28 4.70 -5.10
C ASP A 345 16.41 4.81 -4.07
N ALA A 346 16.30 5.76 -3.12
CA ALA A 346 17.27 5.91 -2.04
C ALA A 346 17.35 4.67 -1.13
N ILE A 347 16.21 4.06 -0.81
CA ILE A 347 16.16 2.81 -0.02
C ILE A 347 16.77 1.65 -0.81
N LEU A 348 16.47 1.57 -2.10
CA LEU A 348 17.04 0.56 -3.00
C LEU A 348 18.56 0.72 -3.16
N ASP A 349 19.07 1.95 -3.17
CA ASP A 349 20.50 2.22 -3.16
C ASP A 349 21.16 1.81 -1.84
N LYS A 350 20.52 2.07 -0.71
CA LYS A 350 20.97 1.55 0.60
C LYS A 350 20.99 0.02 0.61
N PHE A 351 20.00 -0.62 0.00
CA PHE A 351 19.95 -2.07 -0.09
C PHE A 351 21.15 -2.63 -0.85
N ILE A 352 21.49 -2.04 -2.00
CA ILE A 352 22.68 -2.42 -2.77
C ILE A 352 23.96 -2.18 -1.98
N ALA A 353 24.11 -1.00 -1.36
CA ALA A 353 25.29 -0.69 -0.55
C ALA A 353 25.49 -1.69 0.60
N ASN A 354 24.41 -2.11 1.25
CA ASN A 354 24.46 -3.11 2.33
C ASN A 354 24.85 -4.49 1.80
N ILE A 355 24.33 -4.90 0.63
CA ILE A 355 24.73 -6.14 -0.03
C ILE A 355 26.22 -6.11 -0.43
N GLU A 356 26.72 -4.99 -0.94
CA GLU A 356 28.14 -4.82 -1.27
C GLU A 356 29.02 -4.92 -0.03
N ALA A 357 28.62 -4.26 1.06
CA ALA A 357 29.32 -4.32 2.34
C ALA A 357 29.40 -5.77 2.86
N ILE A 358 28.29 -6.49 2.85
CA ILE A 358 28.23 -7.90 3.24
C ILE A 358 29.13 -8.77 2.35
N ASN A 359 29.02 -8.64 1.03
CA ASN A 359 29.84 -9.40 0.07
C ASN A 359 31.34 -9.14 0.29
N LYS A 360 31.72 -7.88 0.54
CA LYS A 360 33.10 -7.48 0.86
C LYS A 360 33.55 -8.05 2.20
N SER A 361 32.72 -8.03 3.23
CA SER A 361 33.04 -8.60 4.54
C SER A 361 33.32 -10.10 4.46
N ILE A 362 32.49 -10.86 3.73
CA ILE A 362 32.70 -12.31 3.52
C ILE A 362 34.03 -12.55 2.79
N TRP A 363 34.32 -11.75 1.75
CA TRP A 363 35.58 -11.85 1.03
C TRP A 363 36.80 -11.64 1.94
N LEU A 364 36.79 -10.59 2.77
CA LEU A 364 37.90 -10.23 3.65
C LEU A 364 38.20 -11.27 4.73
N LYS A 365 37.22 -12.09 5.12
CA LYS A 365 37.43 -13.19 6.10
C LYS A 365 38.37 -14.27 5.57
N GLY A 366 38.43 -14.48 4.25
CA GLY A 366 39.26 -15.51 3.62
C GLY A 366 38.70 -16.94 3.76
N ILE A 367 39.20 -17.86 2.94
CA ILE A 367 38.64 -19.21 2.78
C ILE A 367 38.57 -20.01 4.10
N THR A 368 39.58 -19.86 4.96
CA THR A 368 39.69 -20.61 6.24
C THR A 368 38.67 -20.19 7.29
N ASN A 369 38.13 -18.97 7.17
CA ASN A 369 37.10 -18.44 8.07
C ASN A 369 35.71 -18.47 7.43
N VAL A 370 35.63 -18.71 6.12
CA VAL A 370 34.36 -18.87 5.40
C VAL A 370 33.89 -20.32 5.42
N TYR A 371 34.82 -21.28 5.39
CA TYR A 371 34.53 -22.71 5.47
C TYR A 371 35.12 -23.32 6.75
N SER A 372 34.47 -24.35 7.29
CA SER A 372 35.08 -25.17 8.35
C SER A 372 36.38 -25.81 7.83
N SER A 373 37.34 -26.06 8.73
CA SER A 373 38.63 -26.65 8.39
C SER A 373 38.53 -27.93 7.56
N SER A 374 37.51 -28.76 7.81
CA SER A 374 37.21 -29.97 7.06
C SER A 374 36.75 -29.74 5.61
N LEU A 375 36.24 -28.56 5.27
CA LEU A 375 35.65 -28.24 3.98
C LEU A 375 36.53 -27.31 3.11
N VAL A 376 37.63 -26.79 3.65
CA VAL A 376 38.52 -25.84 2.93
C VAL A 376 39.09 -26.46 1.65
N ALA A 377 39.61 -27.69 1.73
CA ALA A 377 40.22 -28.36 0.58
C ALA A 377 39.21 -28.57 -0.56
N ASP A 378 38.00 -29.03 -0.21
CA ASP A 378 36.93 -29.32 -1.17
C ASP A 378 36.39 -28.06 -1.84
N ASN A 379 36.41 -26.92 -1.14
CA ASN A 379 35.84 -25.67 -1.64
C ASN A 379 36.88 -24.70 -2.22
N LYS A 380 38.17 -25.06 -2.26
CA LYS A 380 39.24 -24.19 -2.77
C LYS A 380 38.97 -23.68 -4.19
N LYS A 381 38.58 -24.56 -5.11
CA LYS A 381 38.26 -24.19 -6.50
C LYS A 381 37.03 -23.29 -6.61
N VAL A 382 36.04 -23.48 -5.72
CA VAL A 382 34.84 -22.63 -5.66
C VAL A 382 35.21 -21.23 -5.18
N TRP A 383 36.06 -21.14 -4.14
CA TRP A 383 36.56 -19.88 -3.61
C TRP A 383 37.39 -19.10 -4.64
N GLU A 384 38.29 -19.76 -5.35
CA GLU A 384 39.07 -19.14 -6.45
C GLU A 384 38.17 -18.58 -7.54
N LYS A 385 37.10 -19.30 -7.90
CA LYS A 385 36.09 -18.81 -8.84
C LYS A 385 35.30 -17.63 -8.29
N ALA A 386 35.02 -17.61 -6.98
CA ALA A 386 34.33 -16.50 -6.32
C ALA A 386 35.18 -15.22 -6.33
N LEU A 387 36.50 -15.34 -6.17
CA LEU A 387 37.46 -14.24 -6.32
C LEU A 387 37.45 -13.67 -7.73
N GLU A 388 37.42 -14.53 -8.76
CA GLU A 388 37.36 -14.12 -10.17
C GLU A 388 36.08 -13.31 -10.48
N ILE A 389 34.93 -13.78 -10.00
CA ILE A 389 33.63 -13.12 -10.22
C ILE A 389 33.28 -12.06 -9.16
N GLY A 390 34.12 -11.87 -8.14
CA GLY A 390 33.86 -10.93 -7.04
C GLY A 390 32.52 -11.13 -6.33
N PHE A 391 32.01 -12.36 -6.25
CA PHE A 391 30.69 -12.66 -5.70
C PHE A 391 30.74 -13.87 -4.76
N PHE A 392 30.40 -13.62 -3.49
CA PHE A 392 30.58 -14.56 -2.36
C PHE A 392 29.25 -14.90 -1.67
N LEU A 393 28.14 -14.33 -2.13
CA LEU A 393 26.81 -14.43 -1.48
C LEU A 393 26.09 -15.77 -1.73
N ASN A 394 26.59 -16.64 -2.63
CA ASN A 394 26.02 -17.97 -2.87
C ASN A 394 27.06 -19.10 -2.67
N LEU A 395 27.96 -18.92 -1.70
CA LEU A 395 28.87 -19.99 -1.26
C LEU A 395 28.10 -21.00 -0.40
N LYS A 396 27.75 -22.14 -1.00
CA LYS A 396 27.07 -23.27 -0.34
C LYS A 396 28.01 -23.92 0.66
N ASN A 397 27.45 -24.43 1.76
CA ASN A 397 28.19 -25.04 2.88
C ASN A 397 29.23 -24.11 3.55
N SER A 398 29.17 -22.81 3.29
CA SER A 398 29.93 -21.81 4.02
C SER A 398 29.20 -21.42 5.30
N LEU A 399 29.93 -20.84 6.25
CA LEU A 399 29.34 -20.20 7.45
C LEU A 399 28.47 -18.97 7.09
N TYR A 400 28.55 -18.50 5.84
CA TYR A 400 27.90 -17.30 5.33
C TYR A 400 27.05 -17.59 4.09
N SER A 401 26.34 -18.73 4.11
CA SER A 401 25.44 -19.10 3.00
C SER A 401 24.36 -18.05 2.77
N LYS A 402 23.60 -18.19 1.68
CA LYS A 402 22.57 -17.21 1.33
C LYS A 402 21.46 -17.04 2.37
N GLU A 403 21.17 -18.11 3.09
CA GLU A 403 20.24 -18.14 4.22
C GLU A 403 20.78 -17.41 5.46
N VAL A 404 22.09 -17.18 5.53
CA VAL A 404 22.76 -16.49 6.64
C VAL A 404 22.91 -15.02 6.33
N TRP A 405 23.56 -14.64 5.22
CA TRP A 405 23.90 -13.24 4.97
C TRP A 405 22.68 -12.32 4.87
N ILE A 406 21.54 -12.84 4.39
CA ILE A 406 20.31 -12.04 4.27
C ILE A 406 19.83 -11.51 5.63
N LYS A 407 20.13 -12.21 6.72
CA LYS A 407 19.81 -11.79 8.09
C LYS A 407 20.59 -10.57 8.55
N HIS A 408 21.74 -10.31 7.92
CA HIS A 408 22.61 -9.17 8.21
C HIS A 408 22.30 -7.95 7.33
N LEU A 409 21.25 -8.00 6.48
CA LEU A 409 20.92 -6.90 5.58
C LEU A 409 20.64 -5.56 6.31
N CYS A 410 20.04 -5.61 7.49
CA CYS A 410 19.75 -4.43 8.32
C CYS A 410 20.99 -3.91 9.07
N ASP A 411 21.99 -4.75 9.30
CA ASP A 411 23.25 -4.40 9.95
C ASP A 411 24.41 -5.19 9.31
N PRO A 412 24.97 -4.69 8.19
CA PRO A 412 26.06 -5.34 7.47
C PRO A 412 27.33 -5.56 8.29
N SER A 413 27.51 -4.82 9.39
CA SER A 413 28.72 -4.88 10.21
C SER A 413 28.76 -6.11 11.11
N SER A 414 27.59 -6.71 11.38
CA SER A 414 27.41 -7.86 12.26
C SER A 414 27.76 -9.21 11.64
N ILE A 415 28.19 -9.24 10.37
CA ILE A 415 28.47 -10.48 9.61
C ILE A 415 29.87 -11.06 9.85
#